data_AF-A0A7K3H989-F1
#
_entry.id   AF-A0A7K3H989-F1
#
_cell.length_a   1.000
_cell.length_b   1.000
_cell.length_c   1.000
_cell.angle_alpha   90.00
_cell.angle_beta   90.00
_cell.angle_gamma   90.00
#
_symmetry.space_group_name_H-M   'P 1'
#
loop_
_entity.id
_entity.type
_entity.pdbx_description
1 polymer ?
#
loop_
_entity_poly.entity_id
_entity_poly.type
_entity_poly.pdbx_seq_one_letter_code
_entity_poly.pdbx_strand_id
1 'polypeptide(L)'
;MWGSAASGVTTTYGSDSKNLGSTDLPMTKKVELDPDAVYYQVSVQLAHSGGDIRCSITIDGRTTTDHAKGSYEVCSTQLNNLGSNGWR
;
A
#
# COMPACT_ATOMS: atom_id res chain seq x y z
N MET A 1 4.98 -1.24 4.45
CA MET A 1 5.46 -2.33 3.56
C MET A 1 6.84 -2.79 4.00
N TRP A 2 7.13 -4.08 3.85
CA TRP A 2 8.39 -4.70 4.26
C TRP A 2 8.66 -5.97 3.45
N GLY A 3 9.88 -6.50 3.53
CA GLY A 3 10.28 -7.71 2.80
C GLY A 3 11.64 -7.55 2.13
N SER A 4 11.86 -8.31 1.05
CA SER A 4 13.09 -8.29 0.25
C SER A 4 12.78 -8.15 -1.24
N ALA A 5 13.57 -7.33 -1.92
CA ALA A 5 13.49 -7.14 -3.37
C ALA A 5 14.89 -6.77 -3.89
N ALA A 6 15.59 -7.73 -4.49
CA ALA A 6 17.00 -7.55 -4.87
C ALA A 6 17.19 -6.44 -5.93
N SER A 7 16.22 -6.26 -6.84
CA SER A 7 16.20 -5.18 -7.82
C SER A 7 15.34 -3.98 -7.40
N GLY A 8 14.96 -3.90 -6.11
CA GLY A 8 14.09 -2.85 -5.59
C GLY A 8 12.61 -3.02 -5.96
N VAL A 9 11.83 -1.99 -5.64
CA VAL A 9 10.38 -1.95 -5.80
C VAL A 9 9.95 -0.62 -6.41
N THR A 10 8.77 -0.63 -7.04
CA THR A 10 8.03 0.61 -7.32
C THR A 10 6.75 0.58 -6.50
N THR A 11 6.52 1.64 -5.73
CA THR A 11 5.37 1.76 -4.83
C THR A 11 4.51 2.95 -5.23
N THR A 12 3.20 2.74 -5.23
CA THR A 12 2.19 3.80 -5.26
C THR A 12 1.28 3.66 -4.05
N TYR A 13 0.99 4.76 -3.37
CA TYR A 13 0.13 4.77 -2.18
C TYR A 13 -0.64 6.08 -2.06
N GLY A 14 -1.81 6.06 -1.44
CA GLY A 14 -2.62 7.27 -1.22
C GLY A 14 -4.11 7.03 -1.35
N SER A 15 -4.88 8.10 -1.45
CA SER A 15 -6.33 8.06 -1.64
C SER A 15 -6.71 7.91 -3.10
N ASP A 16 -8.01 7.72 -3.37
CA ASP A 16 -8.61 7.78 -4.71
C ASP A 16 -8.38 9.13 -5.42
N SER A 17 -8.23 10.22 -4.66
CA SER A 17 -7.99 11.57 -5.15
C SER A 17 -6.50 11.97 -5.23
N LYS A 18 -5.62 11.29 -4.50
CA LYS A 18 -4.19 11.67 -4.37
C LYS A 18 -3.29 10.46 -4.21
N ASN A 19 -2.44 10.23 -5.21
CA ASN A 19 -1.44 9.16 -5.21
C ASN A 19 -0.02 9.73 -5.04
N LEU A 20 0.80 9.02 -4.26
CA LEU A 20 2.20 9.31 -3.99
C LEU A 20 3.06 8.11 -4.44
N GLY A 21 4.28 8.39 -4.89
CA GLY A 21 5.23 7.37 -5.36
C GLY A 21 6.44 7.23 -4.43
N SER A 22 7.06 6.04 -4.42
CA SER A 22 8.33 5.79 -3.73
C SER A 22 8.98 4.50 -4.25
N THR A 23 10.30 4.38 -4.05
CA THR A 23 11.10 3.17 -4.33
C THR A 23 11.71 2.57 -3.05
N ASP A 24 11.32 3.06 -1.87
CA ASP A 24 11.89 2.65 -0.60
C ASP A 24 11.37 1.26 -0.16
N LEU A 25 12.27 0.42 0.36
CA LEU A 25 11.92 -0.84 1.04
C LEU A 25 12.95 -1.13 2.16
N PRO A 26 12.53 -1.30 3.43
CA PRO A 26 11.16 -1.17 3.95
C PRO A 26 10.68 0.28 3.96
N MET A 27 9.36 0.47 4.03
CA MET A 27 8.78 1.81 4.06
C MET A 27 7.54 1.87 4.97
N THR A 28 7.53 2.91 5.79
CA THR A 28 6.41 3.34 6.62
C THR A 28 6.16 4.82 6.37
N LYS A 29 4.94 5.18 5.96
CA LYS A 29 4.52 6.57 5.74
C LYS A 29 3.24 6.84 6.51
N LYS A 30 3.09 8.08 6.97
CA LYS A 30 1.82 8.62 7.46
C LYS A 30 1.32 9.60 6.42
N VAL A 31 0.05 9.47 6.05
CA VAL A 31 -0.64 10.38 5.14
C VAL A 31 -1.78 11.00 5.93
N GLU A 32 -2.03 12.28 5.71
CA GLU A 32 -3.19 12.94 6.28
C GLU A 32 -4.47 12.30 5.74
N LEU A 33 -5.43 12.07 6.63
CA LEU A 33 -6.71 11.46 6.28
C LEU A 33 -7.62 12.52 5.67
N ASP A 34 -8.04 12.28 4.44
CA ASP A 34 -9.05 13.04 3.71
C ASP A 34 -10.41 12.43 4.03
N PRO A 35 -11.31 13.17 4.71
CA PRO A 35 -12.62 12.64 5.09
C PRO A 35 -13.50 12.31 3.88
N ASP A 36 -13.24 12.93 2.73
CA ASP A 36 -14.01 12.77 1.50
C ASP A 36 -13.44 11.65 0.61
N ALA A 37 -12.27 11.09 0.95
CA ALA A 37 -11.71 9.96 0.21
C ALA A 37 -12.63 8.73 0.28
N VAL A 38 -12.81 8.07 -0.86
CA VAL A 38 -13.61 6.86 -0.99
C VAL A 38 -12.78 5.62 -0.61
N TYR A 39 -11.49 5.64 -0.90
CA TYR A 39 -10.58 4.58 -0.51
C TYR A 39 -9.13 5.07 -0.33
N TYR A 40 -8.34 4.29 0.40
CA TYR A 40 -6.88 4.39 0.42
C TYR A 40 -6.26 3.06 0.02
N GLN A 41 -5.24 3.12 -0.83
CA GLN A 41 -4.55 1.95 -1.35
C GLN A 41 -3.03 2.07 -1.23
N VAL A 42 -2.38 0.92 -1.22
CA VAL A 42 -0.95 0.77 -1.37
C VAL A 42 -0.73 -0.39 -2.33
N SER A 43 0.08 -0.13 -3.34
CA SER A 43 0.49 -1.11 -4.33
C SER A 43 2.01 -1.07 -4.43
N VAL A 44 2.64 -2.22 -4.25
CA VAL A 44 4.09 -2.40 -4.30
C VAL A 44 4.37 -3.46 -5.34
N GLN A 45 5.10 -3.11 -6.39
CA GLN A 45 5.50 -4.03 -7.44
C GLN A 45 6.98 -4.39 -7.29
N LEU A 46 7.27 -5.69 -7.36
CA LEU A 46 8.63 -6.20 -7.45
C LEU A 46 9.22 -5.93 -8.84
N ALA A 47 10.49 -5.57 -8.88
CA ALA A 47 11.26 -5.56 -10.12
C ALA A 47 11.60 -6.99 -10.61
N HIS A 48 12.25 -7.09 -11.78
CA HIS A 48 12.46 -8.35 -12.51
C HIS A 48 13.11 -9.50 -11.72
N SER A 49 14.06 -9.22 -10.80
CA SER A 49 14.90 -10.25 -10.18
C SER A 49 14.25 -11.04 -9.04
N GLY A 50 12.93 -11.01 -8.92
CA GLY A 50 12.22 -11.65 -7.82
C GLY A 50 12.29 -10.91 -6.48
N GLY A 51 11.44 -11.34 -5.56
CA GLY A 51 11.39 -10.82 -4.19
C GLY A 51 10.26 -11.45 -3.38
N ASP A 52 10.12 -11.01 -2.14
CA ASP A 52 9.12 -11.46 -1.17
C ASP A 52 8.72 -10.23 -0.34
N ILE A 53 7.55 -9.66 -0.64
CA ILE A 53 7.11 -8.37 -0.10
C ILE A 53 5.72 -8.45 0.52
N ARG A 54 5.54 -7.72 1.61
CA ARG A 54 4.27 -7.54 2.30
C ARG A 54 3.93 -6.06 2.38
N CYS A 55 2.66 -5.76 2.22
CA CYS A 55 2.12 -4.41 2.24
C CYS A 55 0.92 -4.37 3.18
N SER A 56 0.71 -3.22 3.81
CA SER A 56 -0.34 -3.04 4.79
C SER A 56 -0.84 -1.61 4.78
N ILE A 57 -2.13 -1.43 5.04
CA ILE A 57 -2.73 -0.14 5.35
C ILE A 57 -3.47 -0.26 6.66
N THR A 58 -3.30 0.75 7.51
CA THR A 58 -4.06 0.92 8.73
C THR A 58 -4.73 2.29 8.72
N ILE A 59 -6.06 2.33 8.86
CA ILE A 59 -6.84 3.56 9.01
C ILE A 59 -7.86 3.31 10.13
N ASP A 60 -7.91 4.23 11.09
CA ASP A 60 -8.72 4.15 12.30
C ASP A 60 -8.76 2.75 12.95
N GLY A 61 -7.58 2.18 13.20
CA GLY A 61 -7.42 0.86 13.83
C GLY A 61 -7.73 -0.34 12.92
N ARG A 62 -8.37 -0.14 11.77
CA ARG A 62 -8.64 -1.20 10.79
C ARG A 62 -7.41 -1.41 9.92
N THR A 63 -6.95 -2.65 9.84
CA THR A 63 -5.75 -3.00 9.06
C THR A 63 -6.09 -4.02 8.00
N THR A 64 -5.61 -3.78 6.79
CA THR A 64 -5.57 -4.77 5.71
C THR A 64 -4.13 -5.03 5.34
N THR A 65 -3.83 -6.25 4.92
CA THR A 65 -2.50 -6.71 4.56
C THR A 65 -2.57 -7.59 3.34
N ASP A 66 -1.53 -7.55 2.52
CA ASP A 66 -1.35 -8.47 1.41
C ASP A 66 0.11 -8.94 1.34
N HIS A 67 0.37 -9.99 0.56
CA HIS A 67 1.67 -10.63 0.41
C HIS A 67 1.87 -11.08 -1.04
N ALA A 68 3.02 -10.71 -1.61
CA ALA A 68 3.42 -11.11 -2.95
C ALA A 68 4.85 -11.65 -2.96
N LYS A 69 5.08 -12.72 -3.71
CA LYS A 69 6.39 -13.36 -3.84
C LYS A 69 6.58 -13.92 -5.23
N GLY A 70 7.69 -13.56 -5.87
CA GLY A 70 7.99 -13.94 -7.24
C GLY A 70 8.60 -12.78 -8.00
N SER A 71 8.63 -12.86 -9.32
CA SER A 71 9.16 -11.80 -10.19
C SER A 71 7.99 -11.01 -10.76
N TYR A 72 8.11 -9.68 -10.78
CA TYR A 72 7.02 -8.77 -11.23
C TYR A 72 5.71 -8.84 -10.43
N GLU A 73 5.68 -9.64 -9.36
CA GLU A 73 4.50 -9.76 -8.51
C GLU A 73 4.19 -8.45 -7.80
N VAL A 74 2.91 -8.26 -7.52
CA VAL A 74 2.37 -7.03 -6.93
C VAL A 74 1.71 -7.38 -5.61
N CYS A 75 2.14 -6.71 -4.54
CA CYS A 75 1.39 -6.67 -3.29
C CYS A 75 0.45 -5.47 -3.34
N SER A 76 -0.86 -5.69 -3.27
CA SER A 76 -1.85 -4.61 -3.40
C SER A 76 -2.96 -4.77 -2.38
N THR A 77 -3.16 -3.75 -1.55
CA THR A 77 -4.24 -3.77 -0.56
C THR A 77 -4.88 -2.39 -0.42
N GLN A 78 -6.16 -2.38 -0.06
CA GLN A 78 -7.00 -1.19 -0.03
C GLN A 78 -7.97 -1.24 1.14
N LEU A 79 -8.19 -0.09 1.79
CA LEU A 79 -9.31 0.13 2.69
C LEU A 79 -10.29 1.11 2.07
N ASN A 80 -11.57 0.77 2.15
CA ASN A 80 -12.66 1.59 1.66
C ASN A 80 -13.34 2.32 2.83
N ASN A 81 -13.82 3.53 2.55
CA ASN A 81 -14.73 4.25 3.42
C ASN A 81 -16.10 3.56 3.40
N LEU A 82 -16.49 2.88 4.48
CA LEU A 82 -17.64 1.95 4.50
C LEU A 82 -19.00 2.62 4.80
N GLY A 83 -19.22 3.86 4.38
CA GLY A 83 -20.54 4.52 4.48
C GLY A 83 -20.81 5.19 5.84
N SER A 84 -22.07 5.58 6.08
CA SER A 84 -22.65 6.67 6.91
C SER A 84 -21.88 7.31 8.09
N ASN A 85 -20.88 6.66 8.68
CA ASN A 85 -20.03 7.17 9.75
C ASN A 85 -18.60 7.53 9.31
N GLY A 86 -18.28 7.37 8.02
CA GLY A 86 -16.99 7.76 7.42
C GLY A 86 -15.85 6.78 7.71
N TRP A 87 -14.64 7.32 7.73
CA TRP A 87 -13.42 6.64 8.17
C TRP A 87 -13.45 6.40 9.68
N ARG A 88 -14.19 5.37 10.09
CA ARG A 88 -14.28 4.83 11.45
C ARG A 88 -14.23 3.30 11.48
#